data_AF-A0A8T3WCZ7-F1
#
_entry.id   AF-A0A8T3WCZ7-F1
#
_cell.length_a   1.000
_cell.length_b   1.000
_cell.length_c   1.000
_cell.angle_alpha   90.00
_cell.angle_beta   90.00
_cell.angle_gamma   90.00
#
_symmetry.space_group_name_H-M   'P 1'
#
loop_
_entity.id
_entity.type
_entity.pdbx_description
1 polymer ?
#
loop_
_entity_poly.entity_id
_entity_poly.type
_entity_poly.pdbx_seq_one_letter_code
_entity_poly.pdbx_strand_id
1 'polypeptide(L)' 'MVKTSELKNLSKEDKEKKLKDLRLELVKSRTKNSKTNTKTQQIKQTIAKILTLNK' A
#
# COMPACT_ATOMS: atom_id res chain seq x y z
N MET A 1 -4.44 8.26 -6.41
CA MET A 1 -3.10 7.61 -6.34
C MET A 1 -2.29 8.33 -5.28
N VAL A 2 -1.73 7.64 -4.29
CA VAL A 2 -0.96 8.27 -3.20
C VAL A 2 0.34 8.85 -3.74
N LYS A 3 0.62 10.12 -3.41
CA LYS A 3 1.85 10.81 -3.82
C LYS A 3 3.01 10.36 -2.94
N THR A 4 4.21 10.28 -3.52
CA THR A 4 5.41 9.90 -2.77
C THR A 4 5.78 10.94 -1.72
N SER A 5 5.48 12.23 -1.96
CA SER A 5 5.68 13.31 -0.98
C SER A 5 4.86 13.10 0.30
N GLU A 6 3.61 12.67 0.18
CA GLU A 6 2.75 12.35 1.33
C GLU A 6 3.34 11.21 2.15
N LEU A 7 3.90 10.18 1.48
CA LEU A 7 4.53 9.06 2.17
C LEU A 7 5.86 9.44 2.83
N LYS A 8 6.62 10.37 2.25
CA LYS A 8 7.89 10.84 2.83
C LYS A 8 7.70 11.52 4.19
N ASN A 9 6.62 12.29 4.31
CA ASN A 9 6.31 13.06 5.51
C ASN A 9 5.74 12.22 6.66
N LEU A 10 5.43 10.93 6.43
CA LEU A 10 4.99 10.03 7.48
C LEU A 10 6.14 9.60 8.38
N SER A 11 5.86 9.47 9.68
CA SER A 11 6.79 8.85 10.63
C SER A 11 7.03 7.38 10.26
N LYS A 12 8.10 6.78 10.79
CA LYS A 12 8.38 5.35 10.57
C LYS A 12 7.22 4.47 11.06
N GLU A 13 6.65 4.80 12.21
CA GLU A 13 5.52 4.10 12.80
C GLU A 13 4.25 4.21 11.93
N ASP A 14 3.95 5.40 11.42
CA ASP A 14 2.82 5.61 10.51
C ASP A 14 2.98 4.85 9.19
N LYS A 15 4.21 4.82 8.65
CA LYS A 15 4.53 4.02 7.46
C LYS A 15 4.31 2.53 7.72
N GLU A 16 4.74 2.02 8.87
CA GLU A 16 4.56 0.62 9.25
C GLU A 16 3.08 0.25 9.48
N LYS A 17 2.32 1.13 10.15
CA LYS A 17 0.87 0.96 10.33
C LYS A 17 0.15 0.92 8.99
N LYS A 18 0.43 1.90 8.14
CA LYS A 18 -0.14 1.98 6.78
C LYS A 18 0.24 0.77 5.92
N LEU A 19 1.47 0.25 6.06
CA LEU A 19 1.92 -0.96 5.38
C LEU A 19 1.12 -2.20 5.83
N LYS A 20 0.86 -2.35 7.13
CA LYS A 20 0.03 -3.44 7.66
C LYS A 20 -1.40 -3.38 7.12
N ASP A 21 -2.01 -2.20 7.14
CA ASP A 21 -3.38 -1.99 6.64
C ASP A 21 -3.51 -2.32 5.14
N LEU A 22 -2.56 -1.82 4.33
CA LEU A 22 -2.55 -2.08 2.88
C LEU A 22 -2.33 -3.56 2.56
N ARG A 23 -1.53 -4.29 3.35
CA ARG A 23 -1.35 -5.74 3.19
C ARG A 23 -2.64 -6.50 3.51
N LEU A 24 -3.34 -6.12 4.58
CA LEU A 24 -4.63 -6.73 4.94
C LEU A 24 -5.69 -6.48 3.85
N GLU A 25 -5.77 -5.25 3.33
CA GLU A 25 -6.67 -4.92 2.23
C GLU A 25 -6.32 -5.71 0.96
N LEU A 26 -5.03 -5.89 0.68
CA LEU A 26 -4.57 -6.71 -0.45
C LEU A 26 -5.05 -8.16 -0.32
N VAL A 27 -4.94 -8.77 0.86
CA VAL A 27 -5.41 -10.14 1.11
C VAL A 27 -6.92 -10.25 0.94
N LYS A 28 -7.69 -9.31 1.51
CA LYS A 28 -9.15 -9.25 1.34
C LYS A 28 -9.57 -9.04 -0.12
N SER A 29 -8.76 -8.33 -0.92
CA SER A 29 -9.05 -8.12 -2.34
C SER A 29 -8.80 -9.37 -3.20
N ARG A 30 -7.91 -10.29 -2.78
CA ARG A 30 -7.64 -11.54 -3.49
C ARG A 30 -8.77 -12.56 -3.34
N THR A 31 -9.48 -12.57 -2.22
CA THR A 31 -10.56 -13.54 -1.95
C THR A 31 -11.86 -13.21 -2.69
N LYS A 32 -12.02 -11.97 -3.18
CA LYS A 32 -13.14 -11.56 -4.04
C LYS A 32 -12.76 -11.66 -5.53
N ASN A 33 -12.93 -12.84 -6.10
CA ASN A 33 -12.94 -13.18 -7.54
C ASN A 33 -12.23 -12.21 -8.54
N SER A 34 -10.90 -12.24 -8.51
CA SER A 34 -9.87 -12.17 -9.57
C SER A 34 -10.01 -11.45 -10.94
N LYS A 35 -10.99 -10.57 -11.21
CA LYS A 35 -10.82 -9.62 -12.33
C LYS A 35 -9.88 -8.50 -11.88
N THR A 36 -8.75 -8.35 -12.56
CA THR A 36 -7.69 -7.36 -12.31
C THR A 36 -8.27 -6.01 -11.91
N ASN A 37 -8.37 -5.76 -10.61
CA ASN A 37 -8.99 -4.54 -10.10
C ASN A 37 -7.91 -3.46 -10.01
N THR A 38 -8.14 -2.32 -10.66
CA THR A 38 -7.28 -1.13 -10.62
C THR A 38 -6.92 -0.74 -9.18
N LYS A 39 -7.82 -1.01 -8.23
CA LYS A 39 -7.60 -0.82 -6.78
C LYS A 39 -6.47 -1.70 -6.24
N THR A 40 -6.42 -2.98 -6.61
CA THR A 40 -5.35 -3.92 -6.21
C THR A 40 -3.99 -3.48 -6.74
N GLN A 41 -3.94 -2.95 -7.97
CA GLN A 41 -2.72 -2.39 -8.55
C GLN A 41 -2.24 -1.15 -7.78
N GLN A 42 -3.15 -0.24 -7.42
CA GLN A 42 -2.83 0.94 -6.62
C GLN A 42 -2.32 0.59 -5.21
N ILE A 43 -2.89 -0.44 -4.57
CA ILE A 43 -2.43 -0.95 -3.27
C ILE A 43 -0.99 -1.47 -3.39
N LYS A 44 -0.72 -2.31 -4.40
CA LYS A 44 0.64 -2.85 -4.65
C LYS A 44 1.66 -1.73 -4.91
N GLN A 45 1.32 -0.73 -5.73
CA GLN A 45 2.18 0.43 -5.98
C GLN A 45 2.46 1.24 -4.71
N THR A 46 1.46 1.43 -3.87
CA THR A 46 1.61 2.17 -2.61
C THR A 46 2.52 1.40 -1.63
N ILE A 47 2.35 0.08 -1.52
CA ILE A 47 3.24 -0.79 -0.74
C ILE A 47 4.68 -0.68 -1.24
N ALA A 48 4.90 -0.77 -2.56
CA ALA A 48 6.24 -0.65 -3.14
C ALA A 48 6.90 0.69 -2.78
N LYS A 49 6.17 1.81 -2.91
CA LYS A 49 6.67 3.14 -2.53
C LYS A 49 7.05 3.22 -1.05
N ILE A 50 6.22 2.68 -0.14
CA ILE A 50 6.53 2.67 1.30
C ILE A 50 7.81 1.86 1.57
N LEU A 51 7.95 0.69 0.96
CA LEU A 51 9.14 -0.15 1.12
C LEU A 51 10.40 0.53 0.58
N THR A 52 10.31 1.23 -0.56
CA THR A 52 11.43 2.03 -1.10
C THR A 52 11.82 3.18 -0.17
N LEU A 53 10.86 3.84 0.48
CA LEU A 53 11.12 4.96 1.39
C LEU A 53 11.59 4.54 2.80
N ASN A 54 11.45 3.25 3.14
CA ASN A 54 11.92 2.67 4.41
C ASN A 54 13.30 2.00 4.28
N LYS A 55 13.89 2.01 3.09
CA LYS A 55 15.24 1.52 2.81
C LYS A 55 16.25 2.64 3.01
#